data_AF-A0A0X3XDT0-F1
#
_entry.id   AF-A0A0X3XDT0-F1
#
_cell.length_a   1.000
_cell.length_b   1.000
_cell.length_c   1.000
_cell.angle_alpha   90.00
_cell.angle_beta   90.00
_cell.angle_gamma   90.00
#
_symmetry.space_group_name_H-M   'P 1'
#
loop_
_entity.id
_entity.type
_entity.pdbx_description
1 polymer ?
#
loop_
_entity_poly.entity_id
_entity_poly.type
_entity_poly.pdbx_seq_one_letter_code
_entity_poly.pdbx_strand_id
1 'polypeptide(L)'
;MNRATSGSGSPDVTATSCLIHRGENGRTAPGKPSLTALTGHTAIPRPAAASCGAAVVTDVLITGSRRTPARAKDWSSQGLDHLVSVATERSNGPVASLERRALLAAFDAKVVGPILLAKHFAQLIAEKGSLLSFSGLAAWRPSPGLVAMAATNGSVNTLASALAVELAPTRVNAISPGVIDTSNWDTAVPDKREWFRQIAASAPVGRVGDPSDVSAAARALLVNPYITGETLHVDGGARWS
;
A
#
# COMPACT_ATOMS: atom_id res chain seq x y z
N MET A 1 21.58 35.47 -29.26
CA MET A 1 22.15 34.69 -28.14
C MET A 1 21.06 34.60 -27.08
N ASN A 2 20.13 33.64 -27.11
CA ASN A 2 20.26 32.20 -26.84
C ASN A 2 20.76 31.89 -25.41
N ARG A 3 19.85 31.74 -24.44
CA ARG A 3 19.56 30.47 -23.74
C ARG A 3 18.58 30.69 -22.59
N ALA A 4 17.38 30.13 -22.75
CA ALA A 4 16.60 29.61 -21.64
C ALA A 4 17.31 28.35 -21.12
N THR A 5 17.52 28.24 -19.81
CA THR A 5 17.79 26.96 -19.15
C THR A 5 16.69 26.72 -18.14
N SER A 6 15.69 25.97 -18.60
CA SER A 6 14.75 25.22 -17.78
C SER A 6 15.50 24.22 -16.90
N GLY A 7 15.38 24.37 -15.59
CA GLY A 7 15.88 23.42 -14.59
C GLY A 7 14.80 23.07 -13.58
N SER A 8 13.61 22.65 -14.03
CA SER A 8 12.57 22.12 -13.15
C SER A 8 12.81 20.62 -12.93
N GLY A 9 13.81 20.29 -12.11
CA GLY A 9 13.91 18.95 -11.54
C GLY A 9 12.85 18.79 -10.46
N SER A 10 11.79 18.04 -10.72
CA SER A 10 10.87 17.60 -9.68
C SER A 10 11.64 16.73 -8.67
N PRO A 11 11.56 17.00 -7.35
CA PRO A 11 12.18 16.13 -6.35
C PRO A 11 11.58 14.72 -6.44
N ASP A 12 12.44 13.70 -6.33
CA ASP A 12 12.07 12.29 -6.41
C ASP A 12 11.15 11.95 -5.23
N VAL A 13 9.88 11.66 -5.51
CA VAL A 13 8.91 11.29 -4.48
C VAL A 13 9.26 9.88 -4.00
N THR A 14 9.37 9.73 -2.69
CA THR A 14 9.89 8.51 -2.08
C THR A 14 8.72 7.57 -1.76
N ALA A 15 8.52 6.53 -2.57
CA ALA A 15 7.50 5.51 -2.32
C ALA A 15 8.09 4.39 -1.45
N THR A 16 7.40 4.02 -0.36
CA THR A 16 7.79 2.84 0.44
C THR A 16 6.95 1.63 0.05
N SER A 17 7.61 0.51 -0.22
CA SER A 17 7.02 -0.79 -0.53
C SER A 17 7.73 -1.89 0.26
N CYS A 18 7.09 -3.03 0.43
CA CYS A 18 7.63 -4.20 1.12
C CYS A 18 7.71 -5.37 0.14
N LEU A 19 8.81 -6.11 0.20
CA LEU A 19 9.05 -7.33 -0.55
C LEU A 19 9.06 -8.51 0.43
N ILE A 20 8.41 -9.60 0.05
CA ILE A 20 8.36 -10.85 0.84
C ILE A 20 8.95 -11.96 -0.01
N HIS A 21 9.96 -12.67 0.52
CA HIS A 21 10.53 -13.85 -0.11
C HIS A 21 10.90 -14.95 0.90
N ARG A 22 11.03 -16.19 0.41
CA ARG A 22 11.64 -17.29 1.16
C ARG A 22 13.16 -17.15 1.20
N GLY A 23 13.74 -17.21 2.40
CA GLY A 23 15.19 -17.32 2.56
C GLY A 23 15.71 -18.69 2.11
N GLU A 24 16.85 -18.72 1.44
CA GLU A 24 17.54 -19.97 1.07
C GLU A 24 18.10 -20.64 2.33
N ASN A 25 17.32 -21.55 2.91
CA ASN A 25 17.77 -22.74 3.65
C ASN A 25 16.53 -23.60 3.94
N GLY A 26 16.15 -24.39 2.94
CA GLY A 26 14.97 -25.24 2.97
C GLY A 26 14.96 -26.22 4.13
N ARG A 27 13.96 -26.08 5.01
CA ARG A 27 13.26 -27.15 5.76
C ARG A 27 12.14 -26.50 6.58
N THR A 28 10.99 -26.24 5.94
CA THR A 28 9.74 -26.03 6.67
C THR A 28 8.74 -27.09 6.25
N ALA A 29 8.16 -27.75 7.26
CA ALA A 29 7.19 -28.83 7.11
C ALA A 29 5.95 -28.37 6.30
N PRO A 30 5.22 -29.29 5.66
CA PRO A 30 4.04 -28.94 4.86
C PRO A 30 2.96 -28.33 5.76
N GLY A 31 2.41 -27.17 5.37
CA GLY A 31 1.08 -26.76 5.87
C GLY A 31 0.95 -25.49 6.71
N LYS A 32 1.93 -24.56 6.77
CA LYS A 32 1.69 -23.25 7.41
C LYS A 32 2.21 -22.07 6.58
N PRO A 33 1.34 -21.32 5.87
CA PRO A 33 1.71 -20.04 5.28
C PRO A 33 1.80 -18.96 6.37
N SER A 34 3.01 -18.44 6.62
CA SER A 34 3.27 -17.30 7.50
C SER A 34 3.41 -16.03 6.69
N LEU A 35 2.70 -14.96 7.09
CA LEU A 35 2.67 -13.68 6.40
C LEU A 35 3.01 -12.55 7.37
N THR A 36 3.99 -11.72 7.02
CA THR A 36 4.28 -10.47 7.75
C THR A 36 4.67 -9.38 6.77
N ALA A 37 4.05 -8.21 6.87
CA ALA A 37 4.33 -6.99 6.10
C ALA A 37 4.48 -5.82 7.08
N LEU A 38 5.49 -4.96 6.91
CA LEU A 38 5.73 -3.78 7.76
C LEU A 38 6.25 -2.58 6.94
N THR A 39 5.55 -1.46 7.12
CA THR A 39 5.46 -0.26 6.28
C THR A 39 6.54 0.81 6.53
N GLY A 40 6.77 1.66 5.53
CA GLY A 40 7.53 2.92 5.69
C GLY A 40 6.63 4.12 5.99
N HIS A 41 7.16 4.95 6.89
CA HIS A 41 6.69 6.25 7.39
C HIS A 41 5.41 6.32 8.20
N THR A 42 4.70 5.20 8.36
CA THR A 42 3.50 5.16 9.17
C THR A 42 3.36 3.79 9.81
N ALA A 43 3.64 3.72 11.12
CA ALA A 43 3.91 2.49 11.84
C ALA A 43 2.74 1.51 11.80
N ILE A 44 2.95 0.31 11.24
CA ILE A 44 2.38 -0.90 11.85
C ILE A 44 3.32 -1.28 13.01
N PRO A 45 2.81 -1.59 14.22
CA PRO A 45 3.66 -1.91 15.36
C PRO A 45 4.52 -3.16 15.13
N ARG A 46 5.75 -3.10 15.67
CA ARG A 46 6.78 -4.15 15.69
C ARG A 46 6.40 -5.53 16.34
N PRO A 47 5.32 -5.75 17.11
CA PRO A 47 5.06 -7.06 17.72
C PRO A 47 4.66 -8.19 16.75
N ALA A 48 4.22 -7.87 15.52
CA ALA A 48 3.78 -8.90 14.57
C ALA A 48 4.95 -9.75 14.02
N ALA A 49 6.16 -9.18 13.91
CA ALA A 49 7.36 -9.86 13.43
C ALA A 49 7.83 -11.00 14.36
N ALA A 50 7.50 -10.94 15.65
CA ALA A 50 7.88 -11.97 16.63
C ALA A 50 6.94 -13.19 16.64
N SER A 51 5.78 -13.10 15.99
CA SER A 51 4.76 -14.17 15.98
C SER A 51 4.78 -15.03 14.71
N CYS A 52 5.62 -14.67 13.74
CA CYS A 52 5.76 -15.38 12.47
C CYS A 52 7.10 -16.14 12.48
N GLY A 53 7.01 -17.47 12.40
CA GLY A 53 8.15 -18.37 12.53
C GLY A 53 9.34 -18.04 11.63
N ALA A 54 10.51 -18.54 12.02
CA ALA A 54 11.86 -18.12 11.66
C ALA A 54 12.33 -18.27 10.19
N ALA A 55 11.45 -18.32 9.19
CA ALA A 55 11.83 -18.68 7.81
C ALA A 55 11.31 -17.73 6.71
N VAL A 56 11.18 -16.43 7.00
CA VAL A 56 10.82 -15.42 5.99
C VAL A 56 11.80 -14.26 6.08
N VAL A 57 12.35 -13.84 4.93
CA VAL A 57 13.16 -12.64 4.82
C VAL A 57 12.27 -11.56 4.20
N THR A 58 12.18 -10.44 4.90
CA THR A 58 11.37 -9.29 4.49
C THR A 58 12.32 -8.13 4.23
N ASP A 59 12.21 -7.53 3.05
CA ASP A 59 12.97 -6.34 2.72
C ASP A 59 12.04 -5.16 2.47
N VAL A 60 12.40 -4.02 3.06
CA VAL A 60 11.68 -2.77 2.83
C VAL A 60 12.36 -2.05 1.68
N LEU A 61 11.61 -1.92 0.60
CA LEU A 61 12.03 -1.23 -0.59
C LEU A 61 11.48 0.20 -0.56
N ILE A 62 12.35 1.15 -0.23
CA ILE A 62 12.07 2.58 -0.41
C ILE A 62 12.62 2.96 -1.79
N THR A 63 11.75 3.17 -2.79
CA THR A 63 12.19 3.68 -4.10
C THR A 63 11.43 4.93 -4.50
N GLY A 64 12.16 5.90 -5.05
CA GLY A 64 11.59 6.80 -6.03
C GLY A 64 11.64 6.17 -7.42
N SER A 65 10.90 6.75 -8.37
CA SER A 65 10.81 6.31 -9.76
C SER A 65 12.16 5.94 -10.40
N ARG A 66 13.24 6.65 -10.03
CA ARG A 66 14.60 6.48 -10.59
C ARG A 66 15.38 5.30 -10.02
N ARG A 67 15.07 4.85 -8.80
CA ARG A 67 15.83 3.79 -8.10
C ARG A 67 15.20 2.40 -8.25
N THR A 68 13.94 2.33 -8.68
CA THR A 68 13.19 1.09 -8.91
C THR A 68 13.91 0.08 -9.82
N PRO A 69 14.49 0.47 -10.97
CA PRO A 69 15.13 -0.50 -11.88
C PRO A 69 16.43 -1.11 -11.32
N ALA A 70 17.24 -0.30 -10.62
CA ALA A 70 18.48 -0.79 -10.02
C ALA A 70 18.18 -1.82 -8.92
N ARG A 71 17.16 -1.55 -8.11
CA ARG A 71 16.70 -2.46 -7.07
C ARG A 71 16.14 -3.75 -7.62
N ALA A 72 15.35 -3.72 -8.69
CA ALA A 72 14.83 -4.95 -9.30
C ALA A 72 15.96 -5.92 -9.73
N LYS A 73 17.13 -5.41 -10.14
CA LYS A 73 18.29 -6.26 -10.46
C LYS A 73 18.79 -7.05 -9.26
N ASP A 74 18.82 -6.44 -8.07
CA ASP A 74 19.25 -7.10 -6.82
C ASP A 74 18.40 -8.34 -6.48
N TRP A 75 17.15 -8.35 -6.95
CA TRP A 75 16.16 -9.41 -6.68
C TRP A 75 16.07 -10.48 -7.78
N SER A 76 16.65 -10.20 -8.95
CA SER A 76 16.60 -11.12 -10.09
C SER A 76 17.22 -12.49 -9.80
N SER A 77 18.19 -12.56 -8.87
CA SER A 77 18.81 -13.80 -8.43
C SER A 77 18.19 -14.45 -7.18
N GLN A 78 17.32 -13.73 -6.46
CA GLN A 78 16.79 -14.17 -5.15
C GLN A 78 15.36 -14.70 -5.22
N GLY A 79 14.62 -14.30 -6.26
CA GLY A 79 13.19 -14.61 -6.39
C GLY A 79 12.32 -13.76 -5.47
N LEU A 80 11.09 -13.46 -5.90
CA LEU A 80 10.14 -12.64 -5.15
C LEU A 80 8.80 -13.37 -5.06
N ASP A 81 8.27 -13.58 -3.86
CA ASP A 81 6.95 -14.21 -3.70
C ASP A 81 5.84 -13.15 -3.79
N HIS A 82 5.96 -12.07 -3.01
CA HIS A 82 4.93 -11.03 -2.97
C HIS A 82 5.52 -9.63 -2.93
N LEU A 83 4.87 -8.73 -3.64
CA LEU A 83 5.17 -7.29 -3.63
C LEU A 83 3.99 -6.55 -3.00
N VAL A 84 4.26 -5.74 -1.99
CA VAL A 84 3.23 -4.93 -1.32
C VAL A 84 3.59 -3.45 -1.42
N SER A 85 2.77 -2.65 -2.10
CA SER A 85 2.94 -1.21 -2.17
C SER A 85 2.09 -0.52 -1.10
N VAL A 86 2.75 0.18 -0.17
CA VAL A 86 2.11 0.94 0.92
C VAL A 86 2.38 2.44 0.79
N ALA A 87 2.91 2.86 -0.37
CA ALA A 87 3.34 4.21 -0.63
C ALA A 87 2.14 5.16 -0.68
N THR A 88 2.28 6.28 0.03
CA THR A 88 1.26 7.31 0.07
C THR A 88 1.91 8.65 0.35
N GLU A 89 1.38 9.69 -0.30
CA GLU A 89 1.70 11.08 0.01
C GLU A 89 0.40 11.83 0.28
N ARG A 90 0.45 12.85 1.13
CA ARG A 90 -0.74 13.59 1.56
C ARG A 90 -0.94 14.84 0.72
N SER A 91 -2.14 14.99 0.17
CA SER A 91 -2.61 16.24 -0.43
C SER A 91 -4.05 16.47 0.04
N ASN A 92 -4.19 17.02 1.24
CA ASN A 92 -5.48 17.26 1.88
C ASN A 92 -5.71 18.77 2.02
N GLY A 93 -6.96 19.19 1.91
CA GLY A 93 -7.39 20.57 2.02
C GLY A 93 -8.54 20.90 1.06
N PRO A 94 -9.24 22.02 1.26
CA PRO A 94 -10.24 22.50 0.32
C PRO A 94 -9.68 22.59 -1.10
N VAL A 95 -10.53 22.37 -2.11
CA VAL A 95 -10.11 22.42 -3.54
C VAL A 95 -9.35 23.70 -3.87
N ALA A 96 -9.79 24.82 -3.32
CA ALA A 96 -9.20 26.15 -3.54
C ALA A 96 -7.75 26.29 -3.02
N SER A 97 -7.30 25.44 -2.10
CA SER A 97 -5.95 25.47 -1.53
C SER A 97 -5.06 24.32 -2.02
N LEU A 98 -5.50 23.54 -3.02
CA LEU A 98 -4.72 22.40 -3.50
C LEU A 98 -3.60 22.87 -4.43
N GLU A 99 -2.37 22.56 -4.01
CA GLU A 99 -1.18 22.83 -4.79
C GLU A 99 -0.96 21.73 -5.83
N ARG A 100 -0.79 22.13 -7.11
CA ARG A 100 -0.50 21.19 -8.21
C ARG A 100 0.65 20.24 -7.89
N ARG A 101 1.71 20.75 -7.25
CA ARG A 101 2.87 19.93 -6.86
C ARG A 101 2.49 18.82 -5.87
N ALA A 102 1.68 19.13 -4.86
CA ALA A 102 1.24 18.16 -3.86
C ALA A 102 0.29 17.12 -4.48
N LEU A 103 -0.59 17.54 -5.39
CA LEU A 103 -1.45 16.64 -6.16
C LEU A 103 -0.63 15.64 -6.97
N LEU A 104 0.34 16.13 -7.74
CA LEU A 104 1.21 15.27 -8.54
C LEU A 104 2.02 14.32 -7.66
N ALA A 105 2.52 14.75 -6.50
CA ALA A 105 3.23 13.87 -5.57
C ALA A 105 2.33 12.76 -5.02
N ALA A 106 1.07 13.06 -4.69
CA ALA A 106 0.10 12.06 -4.24
C ALA A 106 -0.19 11.00 -5.32
N PHE A 107 -0.37 11.43 -6.58
CA PHE A 107 -0.55 10.52 -7.72
C PHE A 107 0.72 9.73 -8.03
N ASP A 108 1.88 10.37 -7.97
CA ASP A 108 3.16 9.71 -8.23
C ASP A 108 3.40 8.59 -7.23
N ALA A 109 3.21 8.86 -5.93
CA ALA A 109 3.39 7.86 -4.88
C ALA A 109 2.38 6.71 -4.97
N LYS A 110 1.09 7.03 -5.14
CA LYS A 110 0.00 6.06 -4.93
C LYS A 110 -0.51 5.38 -6.21
N VAL A 111 -0.21 5.94 -7.38
CA VAL A 111 -0.69 5.44 -8.67
C VAL A 111 0.46 5.09 -9.60
N VAL A 112 1.36 6.05 -9.88
CA VAL A 112 2.50 5.82 -10.77
C VAL A 112 3.49 4.84 -10.14
N GLY A 113 3.73 4.95 -8.83
CA GLY A 113 4.59 4.06 -8.06
C GLY A 113 4.24 2.58 -8.25
N PRO A 114 3.01 2.13 -7.93
CA PRO A 114 2.58 0.76 -8.17
C PRO A 114 2.69 0.30 -9.64
N ILE A 115 2.43 1.17 -10.63
CA ILE A 115 2.63 0.85 -12.04
C ILE A 115 4.11 0.58 -12.34
N LEU A 116 5.01 1.42 -11.83
CA LEU A 116 6.45 1.23 -12.03
C LEU A 116 6.98 0.00 -11.27
N LEU A 117 6.44 -0.28 -10.09
CA LEU A 117 6.76 -1.52 -9.36
C LEU A 117 6.32 -2.74 -10.18
N ALA A 118 5.09 -2.75 -10.69
CA ALA A 118 4.62 -3.80 -11.60
C ALA A 118 5.55 -3.95 -12.82
N LYS A 119 5.86 -2.85 -13.51
CA LYS A 119 6.77 -2.84 -14.68
C LYS A 119 8.12 -3.51 -14.41
N HIS A 120 8.68 -3.33 -13.22
CA HIS A 120 10.05 -3.78 -12.91
C HIS A 120 10.11 -5.10 -12.13
N PHE A 121 9.09 -5.42 -11.34
CA PHE A 121 9.09 -6.57 -10.44
C PHE A 121 8.11 -7.67 -10.84
N ALA A 122 7.08 -7.41 -11.66
CA ALA A 122 6.07 -8.43 -11.97
C ALA A 122 6.66 -9.70 -12.59
N GLN A 123 7.72 -9.57 -13.41
CA GLN A 123 8.43 -10.70 -14.02
C GLN A 123 9.34 -11.46 -13.04
N LEU A 124 9.59 -10.89 -11.85
CA LEU A 124 10.36 -11.51 -10.77
C LEU A 124 9.46 -12.22 -9.75
N ILE A 125 8.15 -11.93 -9.80
CA ILE A 125 7.16 -12.53 -8.92
C ILE A 125 6.99 -14.00 -9.32
N ALA A 126 7.10 -14.90 -8.34
CA ALA A 126 6.95 -16.33 -8.53
C ALA A 126 5.54 -16.70 -9.05
N GLU A 127 5.38 -17.89 -9.63
CA GLU A 127 4.13 -18.37 -10.28
C GLU A 127 2.86 -18.26 -9.42
N LYS A 128 2.98 -18.32 -8.09
CA LYS A 128 1.86 -18.18 -7.13
C LYS A 128 1.87 -16.87 -6.35
N GLY A 129 2.80 -16.00 -6.72
CA GLY A 129 3.02 -14.71 -6.11
C GLY A 129 1.95 -13.70 -6.45
N SER A 130 2.08 -12.50 -5.88
CA SER A 130 1.10 -11.44 -6.10
C SER A 130 1.62 -10.05 -5.78
N LEU A 131 0.98 -9.07 -6.41
CA LEU A 131 1.09 -7.66 -6.05
C LEU A 131 -0.13 -7.25 -5.21
N LEU A 132 0.12 -6.55 -4.10
CA LEU A 132 -0.91 -5.96 -3.25
C LEU A 132 -0.67 -4.46 -3.11
N SER A 133 -1.71 -3.65 -3.28
CA SER A 133 -1.66 -2.20 -3.07
C SER A 133 -2.71 -1.75 -2.04
N PHE A 134 -2.56 -0.53 -1.52
CA PHE A 134 -3.51 0.04 -0.56
C PHE A 134 -4.25 1.23 -1.15
N SER A 135 -5.58 1.13 -1.18
CA SER A 135 -6.53 2.20 -1.47
C SER A 135 -6.89 2.96 -0.18
N GLY A 136 -8.17 3.16 0.12
CA GLY A 136 -8.68 3.68 1.39
C GLY A 136 -10.11 4.19 1.31
N LEU A 137 -10.74 4.27 2.47
CA LEU A 137 -12.14 4.68 2.69
C LEU A 137 -12.55 5.93 1.90
N ALA A 138 -11.67 6.91 1.73
CA ALA A 138 -11.98 8.16 1.01
C ALA A 138 -12.42 7.94 -0.45
N ALA A 139 -12.08 6.82 -1.10
CA ALA A 139 -12.61 6.49 -2.44
C ALA A 139 -14.10 6.14 -2.42
N TRP A 140 -14.60 5.63 -1.30
CA TRP A 140 -15.95 5.07 -1.17
C TRP A 140 -16.87 5.95 -0.31
N ARG A 141 -16.27 6.72 0.60
CA ARG A 141 -16.93 7.76 1.39
C ARG A 141 -16.13 9.05 1.30
N PRO A 142 -16.31 9.84 0.24
CA PRO A 142 -15.65 11.13 0.09
C PRO A 142 -16.08 12.11 1.18
N SER A 143 -15.14 12.92 1.67
CA SER A 143 -15.40 13.98 2.65
C SER A 143 -14.76 15.29 2.19
N PRO A 144 -15.28 16.45 2.63
CA PRO A 144 -14.67 17.75 2.37
C PRO A 144 -13.18 17.76 2.68
N GLY A 145 -12.38 18.32 1.77
CA GLY A 145 -10.93 18.41 1.93
C GLY A 145 -10.14 17.15 1.53
N LEU A 146 -10.79 16.07 1.09
CA LEU A 146 -10.12 14.80 0.76
C LEU A 146 -10.18 14.44 -0.74
N VAL A 147 -10.49 15.38 -1.64
CA VAL A 147 -10.68 15.09 -3.08
C VAL A 147 -9.48 14.38 -3.72
N ALA A 148 -8.25 14.81 -3.42
CA ALA A 148 -7.05 14.19 -3.99
C ALA A 148 -6.83 12.78 -3.43
N MET A 149 -7.11 12.59 -2.14
CA MET A 149 -7.05 11.27 -1.51
C MET A 149 -8.12 10.34 -2.10
N ALA A 150 -9.35 10.82 -2.30
CA ALA A 150 -10.41 10.06 -2.93
C ALA A 150 -10.04 9.64 -4.36
N ALA A 151 -9.50 10.57 -5.15
CA ALA A 151 -9.09 10.31 -6.54
C ALA A 151 -7.93 9.31 -6.65
N THR A 152 -6.90 9.44 -5.80
CA THR A 152 -5.76 8.51 -5.80
C THR A 152 -6.18 7.12 -5.29
N ASN A 153 -7.00 7.03 -4.24
CA ASN A 153 -7.56 5.76 -3.77
C ASN A 153 -8.45 5.10 -4.84
N GLY A 154 -9.32 5.87 -5.50
CA GLY A 154 -10.15 5.37 -6.60
C GLY A 154 -9.32 4.82 -7.75
N SER A 155 -8.22 5.51 -8.07
CA SER A 155 -7.27 5.06 -9.10
C SER A 155 -6.62 3.72 -8.74
N VAL A 156 -6.27 3.49 -7.47
CA VAL A 156 -5.73 2.19 -7.01
C VAL A 156 -6.74 1.06 -7.20
N ASN A 157 -8.03 1.31 -6.98
CA ASN A 157 -9.07 0.29 -7.15
C ASN A 157 -9.13 -0.20 -8.61
N THR A 158 -9.16 0.75 -9.56
CA THR A 158 -9.13 0.43 -11.00
C THR A 158 -7.80 -0.18 -11.42
N LEU A 159 -6.70 0.28 -10.84
CA LEU A 159 -5.38 -0.25 -11.15
C LEU A 159 -5.25 -1.73 -10.78
N ALA A 160 -5.86 -2.16 -9.67
CA ALA A 160 -5.83 -3.56 -9.24
C ALA A 160 -6.42 -4.49 -10.31
N SER A 161 -7.60 -4.18 -10.84
CA SER A 161 -8.24 -4.98 -11.89
C SER A 161 -7.51 -4.89 -13.23
N ALA A 162 -7.03 -3.70 -13.62
CA ALA A 162 -6.28 -3.52 -14.86
C ALA A 162 -4.97 -4.33 -14.86
N LEU A 163 -4.16 -4.22 -13.79
CA LEU A 163 -2.91 -4.97 -13.68
C LEU A 163 -3.15 -6.47 -13.51
N ALA A 164 -4.25 -6.89 -12.86
CA ALA A 164 -4.57 -8.31 -12.76
C ALA A 164 -4.81 -8.96 -14.14
N VAL A 165 -5.42 -8.22 -15.07
CA VAL A 165 -5.61 -8.69 -16.45
C VAL A 165 -4.28 -8.66 -17.22
N GLU A 166 -3.52 -7.58 -17.10
CA GLU A 166 -2.27 -7.40 -17.86
C GLU A 166 -1.14 -8.36 -17.42
N LEU A 167 -1.06 -8.67 -16.13
CA LEU A 167 0.05 -9.41 -15.53
C LEU A 167 -0.24 -10.90 -15.31
N ALA A 168 -1.38 -11.41 -15.76
CA ALA A 168 -1.74 -12.82 -15.59
C ALA A 168 -0.57 -13.75 -16.04
N PRO A 169 -0.21 -14.79 -15.26
CA PRO A 169 -0.94 -15.33 -14.10
C PRO A 169 -0.65 -14.64 -12.75
N THR A 170 0.21 -13.61 -12.71
CA THR A 170 0.49 -12.88 -11.47
C THR A 170 -0.77 -12.19 -10.97
N ARG A 171 -1.12 -12.44 -9.70
CA ARG A 171 -2.33 -11.88 -9.10
C ARG A 171 -2.08 -10.46 -8.63
N VAL A 172 -3.08 -9.61 -8.76
CA VAL A 172 -3.01 -8.21 -8.29
C VAL A 172 -4.27 -7.86 -7.55
N ASN A 173 -4.16 -7.35 -6.33
CA ASN A 173 -5.31 -6.93 -5.53
C ASN A 173 -5.02 -5.61 -4.80
N ALA A 174 -6.08 -5.03 -4.23
CA ALA A 174 -5.98 -3.88 -3.34
C ALA A 174 -6.75 -4.11 -2.02
N ILE A 175 -6.35 -3.39 -0.97
CA ILE A 175 -7.13 -3.25 0.26
C ILE A 175 -7.57 -1.80 0.41
N SER A 176 -8.85 -1.59 0.72
CA SER A 176 -9.41 -0.29 1.09
C SER A 176 -9.67 -0.24 2.60
N PRO A 177 -8.69 0.20 3.41
CA PRO A 177 -8.88 0.29 4.85
C PRO A 177 -9.75 1.49 5.25
N GLY A 178 -10.42 1.34 6.40
CA GLY A 178 -11.06 2.43 7.15
C GLY A 178 -10.05 3.28 7.93
N VAL A 179 -10.52 3.90 9.02
CA VAL A 179 -9.60 4.51 9.99
C VAL A 179 -9.00 3.40 10.85
N ILE A 180 -7.67 3.31 10.84
CA ILE A 180 -6.89 2.30 11.56
C ILE A 180 -5.99 2.99 12.58
N ASP A 181 -5.97 2.52 13.82
CA ASP A 181 -5.11 3.05 14.88
C ASP A 181 -3.64 2.81 14.55
N THR A 182 -2.99 3.86 14.08
CA THR A 182 -1.56 3.91 13.75
C THR A 182 -1.00 5.19 14.32
N SER A 183 0.33 5.26 14.46
CA SER A 183 1.02 6.45 14.96
C SER A 183 0.80 7.71 14.11
N ASN A 184 0.24 7.54 12.91
CA ASN A 184 -0.06 8.60 11.94
C ASN A 184 -1.03 9.63 12.46
N TRP A 185 -1.92 9.19 13.35
CA TRP A 185 -2.99 10.02 13.88
C TRP A 185 -2.50 10.85 15.07
N ASP A 186 -1.39 10.46 15.70
CA ASP A 186 -0.85 11.14 16.88
C ASP A 186 -0.46 12.59 16.59
N THR A 187 -0.04 12.88 15.34
CA THR A 187 0.31 14.23 14.89
C THR A 187 -0.70 14.84 13.92
N ALA A 188 -1.56 14.02 13.31
CA ALA A 188 -2.51 14.48 12.31
C ALA A 188 -3.83 15.00 12.91
N VAL A 189 -4.14 14.62 14.15
CA VAL A 189 -5.40 14.96 14.82
C VAL A 189 -5.09 15.48 16.22
N PRO A 190 -5.49 16.73 16.56
CA PRO A 190 -5.17 17.33 17.86
C PRO A 190 -5.68 16.54 19.07
N ASP A 191 -6.90 15.99 19.00
CA ASP A 191 -7.44 15.07 20.00
C ASP A 191 -7.81 13.74 19.35
N LYS A 192 -6.78 12.90 19.20
CA LYS A 192 -6.92 11.55 18.63
C LYS A 192 -7.97 10.71 19.37
N ARG A 193 -8.06 10.82 20.71
CA ARG A 193 -8.96 9.99 21.52
C ARG A 193 -10.42 10.35 21.29
N GLU A 194 -10.74 11.63 21.32
CA GLU A 194 -12.07 12.13 21.00
C GLU A 194 -12.47 11.74 19.58
N TRP A 195 -11.60 12.00 18.62
CA TRP A 195 -11.86 11.71 17.22
C TRP A 195 -12.10 10.21 16.96
N PHE A 196 -11.30 9.34 17.57
CA PHE A 196 -11.51 7.89 17.53
C PHE A 196 -12.83 7.46 18.14
N ARG A 197 -13.27 8.10 19.23
CA ARG A 197 -14.58 7.80 19.83
C ARG A 197 -15.71 8.14 18.88
N GLN A 198 -15.61 9.25 18.13
CA GLN A 198 -16.60 9.65 17.13
C GLN A 198 -16.64 8.68 15.93
N ILE A 199 -15.47 8.23 15.47
CA ILE A 199 -15.40 7.20 14.44
C ILE A 199 -16.02 5.89 14.94
N ALA A 200 -15.66 5.44 16.14
CA ALA A 200 -16.20 4.22 16.72
C ALA A 200 -17.73 4.28 16.88
N ALA A 201 -18.27 5.43 17.30
CA ALA A 201 -19.71 5.63 17.46
C ALA A 201 -20.49 5.61 16.14
N SER A 202 -19.84 5.95 15.02
CA SER A 202 -20.47 5.94 13.69
C SER A 202 -20.21 4.66 12.90
N ALA A 203 -19.12 3.94 13.17
CA ALA A 203 -18.82 2.69 12.48
C ALA A 203 -19.78 1.57 12.91
N PRO A 204 -20.38 0.79 11.99
CA PRO A 204 -21.24 -0.35 12.33
C PRO A 204 -20.61 -1.37 13.30
N VAL A 205 -19.29 -1.59 13.24
CA VAL A 205 -18.58 -2.49 14.17
C VAL A 205 -18.26 -1.87 15.54
N GLY A 206 -18.62 -0.60 15.77
CA GLY A 206 -18.50 0.06 17.07
C GLY A 206 -17.07 0.38 17.53
N ARG A 207 -16.07 0.35 16.64
CA ARG A 207 -14.67 0.61 16.97
C ARG A 207 -13.86 1.13 15.78
N VAL A 208 -12.72 1.74 16.09
CA VAL A 208 -11.64 2.00 15.12
C VAL A 208 -10.92 0.68 14.79
N GLY A 209 -10.41 0.55 13.57
CA GLY A 209 -9.64 -0.63 13.16
C GLY A 209 -8.27 -0.69 13.83
N ASP A 210 -7.72 -1.88 13.97
CA ASP A 210 -6.35 -2.14 14.42
C ASP A 210 -5.50 -2.62 13.24
N PRO A 211 -4.17 -2.38 13.21
CA PRO A 211 -3.31 -2.88 12.14
C PRO A 211 -3.41 -4.40 11.91
N SER A 212 -3.78 -5.19 12.93
CA SER A 212 -4.03 -6.63 12.80
C SER A 212 -5.24 -6.97 11.91
N ASP A 213 -6.29 -6.15 11.89
CA ASP A 213 -7.46 -6.33 11.02
C ASP A 213 -7.03 -6.27 9.54
N VAL A 214 -6.21 -5.28 9.21
CA VAL A 214 -5.69 -5.06 7.85
C VAL A 214 -4.67 -6.13 7.48
N SER A 215 -3.81 -6.53 8.41
CA SER A 215 -2.80 -7.56 8.19
C SER A 215 -3.42 -8.93 7.91
N ALA A 216 -4.52 -9.27 8.59
CA ALA A 216 -5.27 -10.50 8.34
C ALA A 216 -5.87 -10.51 6.93
N ALA A 217 -6.44 -9.40 6.48
CA ALA A 217 -6.96 -9.25 5.12
C ALA A 217 -5.86 -9.31 4.05
N ALA A 218 -4.72 -8.65 4.28
CA ALA A 218 -3.55 -8.75 3.41
C ALA A 218 -3.08 -10.21 3.26
N ARG A 219 -3.05 -10.98 4.36
CA ARG A 219 -2.73 -12.41 4.30
C ARG A 219 -3.68 -13.17 3.41
N ALA A 220 -4.99 -12.96 3.57
CA ALA A 220 -6.00 -13.66 2.78
C ALA A 220 -5.80 -13.41 1.28
N LEU A 221 -5.54 -12.17 0.88
CA LEU A 221 -5.29 -11.82 -0.53
C LEU A 221 -3.95 -12.35 -1.06
N LEU A 222 -2.91 -12.33 -0.24
CA LEU A 222 -1.58 -12.78 -0.67
C LEU A 222 -1.52 -14.29 -0.84
N VAL A 223 -2.22 -15.08 -0.02
CA VAL A 223 -2.11 -16.56 -0.05
C VAL A 223 -3.22 -17.27 -0.81
N ASN A 224 -4.32 -16.59 -1.16
CA ASN A 224 -5.42 -17.20 -1.89
C ASN A 224 -5.21 -17.11 -3.42
N PRO A 225 -4.94 -18.22 -4.12
CA PRO A 225 -4.64 -18.20 -5.55
C PRO A 225 -5.84 -17.89 -6.44
N TYR A 226 -7.06 -17.88 -5.88
CA TYR A 226 -8.30 -17.65 -6.65
C TYR A 226 -8.83 -16.21 -6.53
N ILE A 227 -8.09 -15.31 -5.86
CA ILE A 227 -8.47 -13.90 -5.74
C ILE A 227 -7.47 -13.03 -6.52
N THR A 228 -7.97 -12.34 -7.54
CA THR A 228 -7.23 -11.35 -8.34
C THR A 228 -8.18 -10.29 -8.88
N GLY A 229 -7.68 -9.08 -9.10
CA GLY A 229 -8.42 -7.92 -9.59
C GLY A 229 -9.32 -7.25 -8.56
N GLU A 230 -9.28 -7.68 -7.30
CA GLU A 230 -10.24 -7.27 -6.27
C GLU A 230 -9.74 -6.13 -5.41
N THR A 231 -10.69 -5.32 -4.92
CA THR A 231 -10.46 -4.37 -3.83
C THR A 231 -11.23 -4.81 -2.60
N LEU A 232 -10.52 -5.30 -1.58
CA LEU A 232 -11.14 -5.75 -0.33
C LEU A 232 -11.28 -4.58 0.66
N HIS A 233 -12.51 -4.30 1.08
CA HIS A 233 -12.77 -3.27 2.10
C HIS A 233 -12.56 -3.81 3.52
N VAL A 234 -11.74 -3.10 4.30
CA VAL A 234 -11.45 -3.41 5.71
C VAL A 234 -11.70 -2.14 6.52
N ASP A 235 -12.97 -1.75 6.59
CA ASP A 235 -13.39 -0.43 7.07
C ASP A 235 -14.41 -0.48 8.21
N GLY A 236 -14.71 -1.65 8.75
CA GLY A 236 -15.70 -1.81 9.82
C GLY A 236 -17.11 -1.36 9.41
N GLY A 237 -17.39 -1.27 8.11
CA GLY A 237 -18.64 -0.74 7.58
C GLY A 237 -18.70 0.80 7.49
N ALA A 238 -17.61 1.51 7.78
CA ALA A 238 -17.59 2.97 7.81
C ALA A 238 -17.97 3.65 6.49
N ARG A 239 -17.95 2.95 5.35
CA ARG A 239 -18.44 3.49 4.07
C ARG A 239 -19.97 3.59 3.97
N TRP A 240 -20.70 2.96 4.89
CA TRP A 240 -22.17 2.91 4.90
C TRP A 240 -22.81 3.70 6.06
N SER A 241 -21.99 4.34 6.90
CA SER A 241 -22.48 5.20 7.99
C SER A 241 -22.50 6.67 7.63
#